data_AF-A0A1G0Y3I8-F1
#
_entry.id   AF-A0A1G0Y3I8-F1
#
_cell.length_a   1.000
_cell.length_b   1.000
_cell.length_c   1.000
_cell.angle_alpha   90.00
_cell.angle_beta   90.00
_cell.angle_gamma   90.00
#
_symmetry.space_group_name_H-M   'P 1'
#
loop_
_entity.id
_entity.type
_entity.pdbx_description
1 polymer ?
#
loop_
_entity_poly.entity_id
_entity_poly.type
_entity_poly.pdbx_seq_one_letter_code
_entity_poly.pdbx_strand_id
1 'polypeptide(L)'
;MNNSSNFQCLRCGDCCRWHGYVRISQEEADQIAARLGMDSRDFIDKMTILTADRRNISLIENKDGSCIFFSDNPPSCKIYDIRPAQCRNFPIRWKSDSEKFQCGAQKHACK
;
A
#
# COMPACT_ATOMS: atom_id res chain seq x y z
N MET A 1 -21.85 -15.11 11.00
CA MET A 1 -20.72 -14.22 11.34
C MET A 1 -20.40 -13.41 10.09
N ASN A 2 -21.17 -12.35 9.83
CA ASN A 2 -21.02 -11.58 8.58
C ASN A 2 -20.67 -10.15 8.98
N ASN A 3 -19.40 -9.77 8.86
CA ASN A 3 -19.00 -8.38 8.99
C ASN A 3 -18.05 -8.02 7.84
N SER A 4 -18.53 -8.25 6.61
CA SER A 4 -17.91 -7.72 5.40
C SER A 4 -18.20 -6.22 5.34
N SER A 5 -17.37 -5.43 6.01
CA SER A 5 -17.21 -4.03 5.63
C SER A 5 -16.52 -4.05 4.26
N ASN A 6 -17.31 -4.00 3.20
CA ASN A 6 -16.87 -4.00 1.80
C ASN A 6 -16.11 -2.69 1.51
N PHE A 7 -14.88 -2.60 1.99
CA PHE A 7 -14.01 -1.49 1.65
C PHE A 7 -13.70 -1.55 0.15
N GLN A 8 -14.12 -0.52 -0.58
CA GLN A 8 -13.76 -0.31 -1.97
C GLN A 8 -12.85 0.92 -2.06
N CYS A 9 -11.65 0.74 -2.61
CA CYS A 9 -10.73 1.85 -2.83
C CYS A 9 -11.33 2.82 -3.85
N LEU A 10 -11.56 4.07 -3.43
CA LEU A 10 -12.08 5.15 -4.28
C LEU A 10 -11.03 5.71 -5.27
N ARG A 11 -9.79 5.20 -5.24
CA ARG A 11 -8.65 5.74 -5.99
C ARG A 11 -8.44 7.24 -5.76
N CYS A 12 -8.70 7.74 -4.56
CA CYS A 12 -8.45 9.15 -4.18
C CYS A 12 -6.96 9.45 -3.94
N GLY A 13 -6.15 8.43 -3.63
CA GLY A 13 -4.73 8.57 -3.32
C GLY A 13 -4.41 8.89 -1.86
N ASP A 14 -5.42 9.08 -1.00
CA ASP A 14 -5.21 9.37 0.43
C ASP A 14 -4.41 8.26 1.14
N CYS A 15 -4.76 6.99 0.88
CA CYS A 15 -4.06 5.85 1.45
C CYS A 15 -2.65 5.65 0.89
N CYS A 16 -2.40 6.11 -0.34
CA CYS A 16 -1.11 5.99 -1.00
C CYS A 16 -0.10 7.02 -0.48
N ARG A 17 -0.58 8.09 0.16
CA ARG A 17 0.24 9.15 0.79
C ARG A 17 0.22 9.07 2.31
N TRP A 18 -0.42 8.05 2.86
CA TRP A 18 -0.50 7.89 4.30
C TRP A 18 0.83 7.40 4.84
N HIS A 19 1.34 8.09 5.87
CA HIS A 19 2.63 7.80 6.45
C HIS A 19 2.72 6.38 7.01
N GLY A 20 3.87 5.75 6.77
CA GLY A 20 4.28 4.52 7.42
C GLY A 20 4.60 3.40 6.45
N TYR A 21 5.14 2.31 6.99
CA TYR A 21 5.62 1.22 6.17
C TYR A 21 4.50 0.42 5.51
N VAL A 22 4.48 0.41 4.18
CA VAL A 22 3.81 -0.62 3.38
C VAL A 22 4.71 -1.84 3.34
N ARG A 23 4.58 -2.71 4.35
CA ARG A 23 5.31 -3.97 4.46
C ARG A 23 4.80 -4.97 3.44
N ILE A 24 5.75 -5.70 2.85
CA ILE A 24 5.45 -6.75 1.88
C ILE A 24 6.18 -8.04 2.26
N SER A 25 5.57 -9.19 1.94
CA SER A 25 6.25 -10.49 2.04
C SER A 25 7.15 -10.75 0.82
N GLN A 26 7.95 -11.81 0.89
CA GLN A 26 8.76 -12.24 -0.26
C GLN A 26 7.87 -12.60 -1.46
N GLU A 27 6.76 -13.29 -1.22
CA GLU A 27 5.82 -13.68 -2.28
C GLU A 27 5.17 -12.47 -2.95
N GLU A 28 4.87 -11.43 -2.17
CA GLU A 28 4.35 -10.17 -2.72
C GLU A 28 5.43 -9.43 -3.51
N ALA A 29 6.68 -9.44 -3.04
CA ALA A 29 7.80 -8.88 -3.78
C ALA A 29 7.98 -9.57 -5.13
N ASP A 30 7.94 -10.90 -5.16
CA ASP A 30 8.06 -11.70 -6.39
C ASP A 30 6.91 -11.42 -7.38
N GLN A 31 5.68 -11.31 -6.89
CA GLN A 31 4.52 -10.97 -7.73
C GLN A 31 4.64 -9.57 -8.34
N ILE A 32 5.10 -8.59 -7.55
CA ILE A 32 5.29 -7.22 -8.02
C ILE A 32 6.43 -7.16 -9.04
N ALA A 33 7.56 -7.82 -8.76
CA ALA A 33 8.69 -7.90 -9.67
C ALA A 33 8.29 -8.51 -11.03
N ALA A 34 7.57 -9.64 -11.01
CA ALA A 34 7.06 -10.29 -12.21
C ALA A 34 6.13 -9.38 -13.04
N ARG A 35 5.25 -8.62 -12.37
CA ARG A 35 4.35 -7.66 -13.03
C ARG A 35 5.09 -6.45 -13.62
N LEU A 36 6.25 -6.10 -13.06
CA LEU A 36 7.13 -5.07 -13.61
C LEU A 36 8.09 -5.61 -14.68
N GLY A 37 8.12 -6.93 -14.90
CA GLY A 37 9.03 -7.57 -15.84
C GLY A 37 10.49 -7.51 -15.40
N MET A 38 10.76 -7.55 -14.09
CA MET A 38 12.11 -7.50 -13.51
C MET A 38 12.36 -8.65 -12.54
N ASP A 39 13.63 -8.89 -12.23
CA ASP A 39 14.05 -9.87 -11.24
C ASP A 39 13.68 -9.41 -9.82
N SER A 40 13.31 -10.37 -8.96
CA SER A 40 12.89 -10.11 -7.58
C SER A 40 13.98 -9.45 -6.74
N ARG A 41 15.25 -9.81 -6.94
CA ARG A 41 16.37 -9.20 -6.22
C ARG A 41 16.53 -7.75 -6.61
N ASP A 42 16.49 -7.48 -7.92
CA ASP A 42 16.52 -6.12 -8.46
C ASP A 42 15.37 -5.26 -7.93
N PHE A 43 14.17 -5.84 -7.82
CA PHE A 43 13.02 -5.17 -7.22
C PHE A 43 13.25 -4.84 -5.75
N ILE A 44 13.70 -5.80 -4.95
CA ILE A 44 14.00 -5.58 -3.53
C ILE A 44 15.03 -4.46 -3.37
N ASP A 45 16.12 -4.52 -4.14
CA ASP A 45 17.21 -3.55 -4.04
C ASP A 45 16.81 -2.13 -4.50
N LYS A 46 15.96 -2.01 -5.53
CA LYS A 46 15.61 -0.71 -6.15
C LYS A 46 14.32 -0.08 -5.64
N MET A 47 13.38 -0.87 -5.15
CA MET A 47 12.01 -0.42 -4.85
C MET A 47 11.56 -0.66 -3.41
N THR A 48 12.43 -1.24 -2.57
CA THR A 48 12.13 -1.50 -1.16
C THR A 48 13.20 -0.94 -0.23
N ILE A 49 12.82 -0.77 1.04
CA ILE A 49 13.70 -0.39 2.14
C ILE A 49 13.53 -1.37 3.29
N LEU A 50 14.60 -1.59 4.05
CA LEU A 50 14.51 -2.30 5.31
C LEU A 50 13.80 -1.42 6.35
N THR A 51 12.80 -1.96 7.05
CA THR A 51 12.10 -1.24 8.11
C THR A 51 13.05 -0.92 9.28
N ALA A 52 12.75 0.13 10.06
CA ALA A 52 13.61 0.54 11.18
C ALA A 52 13.86 -0.58 12.23
N ASP A 53 12.89 -1.48 12.42
CA ASP A 53 13.02 -2.66 13.29
C ASP A 53 13.87 -3.78 12.68
N ARG A 54 14.31 -3.64 11.42
CA ARG A 54 15.08 -4.59 10.61
C ARG A 54 14.44 -5.97 10.46
N ARG A 55 13.12 -6.08 10.61
CA ARG A 55 12.39 -7.37 10.53
C ARG A 55 11.69 -7.58 9.20
N ASN A 56 11.40 -6.50 8.46
CA ASN A 56 10.63 -6.57 7.22
C ASN A 56 11.21 -5.62 6.18
N ILE A 57 10.80 -5.81 4.93
CA ILE A 57 10.98 -4.82 3.88
C ILE A 57 9.68 -4.05 3.66
N SER A 58 9.81 -2.83 3.18
CA SER A 58 8.69 -1.96 2.85
C SER A 58 8.92 -1.29 1.50
N LEU A 59 7.85 -1.00 0.77
CA LEU A 59 7.94 -0.19 -0.44
C LEU A 59 8.50 1.21 -0.13
N ILE A 60 9.33 1.72 -1.03
CA ILE A 60 9.87 3.08 -0.93
C ILE A 60 8.75 4.13 -1.06
N GLU A 61 8.90 5.21 -0.30
CA GLU A 61 8.13 6.44 -0.46
C GLU A 61 8.89 7.43 -1.36
N ASN A 62 8.18 8.10 -2.25
CA ASN A 62 8.64 9.25 -3.01
C ASN A 62 8.93 10.43 -2.07
N LYS A 63 9.58 11.47 -2.60
CA LYS A 63 9.92 12.68 -1.82
C LYS A 63 8.71 13.41 -1.23
N ASP A 64 7.54 13.24 -1.83
CA ASP A 64 6.27 13.81 -1.36
C ASP A 64 5.54 12.92 -0.34
N GLY A 65 6.14 11.81 0.07
CA GLY A 65 5.54 10.83 0.99
C GLY A 65 4.57 9.85 0.31
N SER A 66 4.38 9.92 -1.02
CA SER A 66 3.56 8.95 -1.73
C SER A 66 4.30 7.63 -1.96
N CYS A 67 3.60 6.50 -1.96
CA CYS A 67 4.17 5.21 -2.36
C CYS A 67 4.79 5.29 -3.78
N ILE A 68 5.92 4.62 -4.03
CA ILE A 68 6.60 4.57 -5.33
C ILE A 68 5.69 4.17 -6.52
N PHE A 69 4.63 3.42 -6.28
CA PHE A 69 3.66 3.00 -7.30
C PHE A 69 2.47 3.93 -7.49
N PHE A 70 2.39 5.00 -6.71
CA PHE A 70 1.39 6.02 -6.87
C PHE A 70 1.70 6.91 -8.09
N SER A 71 0.67 7.26 -8.84
CA SER A 71 0.74 8.27 -9.90
C SER A 71 -0.29 9.34 -9.59
N ASP A 72 0.13 10.59 -9.58
CA ASP A 72 -0.77 11.73 -9.47
C ASP A 72 -1.31 12.12 -10.86
N ASN A 73 -2.51 12.72 -10.90
CA ASN A 73 -3.13 13.27 -12.12
C ASN A 73 -3.36 12.30 -13.30
N PRO A 74 -4.39 11.42 -13.27
CA PRO A 74 -5.30 11.20 -12.16
C PRO A 74 -4.68 10.26 -11.10
N PRO A 75 -5.09 10.40 -9.82
CA PRO A 75 -4.66 9.50 -8.75
C PRO A 75 -4.88 8.03 -9.11
N SER A 76 -3.79 7.26 -9.18
CA SER A 76 -3.84 5.84 -9.54
C SER A 76 -2.68 5.05 -8.93
N CYS A 77 -2.85 3.73 -8.85
CA CYS A 77 -1.81 2.80 -8.40
C CYS A 77 -1.40 1.92 -9.57
N LYS A 78 -0.11 1.97 -9.95
CA LYS A 78 0.44 1.20 -11.09
C LYS A 78 0.32 -0.32 -10.92
N ILE A 79 0.24 -0.77 -9.67
CA ILE A 79 0.13 -2.19 -9.29
C ILE A 79 -1.23 -2.52 -8.66
N TYR A 80 -2.30 -1.79 -9.01
CA TYR A 80 -3.61 -1.88 -8.35
C TYR A 80 -4.15 -3.30 -8.18
N ASP A 81 -4.00 -4.16 -9.20
CA ASP A 81 -4.54 -5.52 -9.22
C ASP A 81 -3.79 -6.49 -8.31
N ILE A 82 -2.50 -6.22 -8.08
CA ILE A 82 -1.59 -7.03 -7.27
C ILE A 82 -1.12 -6.27 -6.03
N ARG A 83 -1.96 -5.36 -5.52
CA ARG A 83 -1.62 -4.57 -4.34
C ARG A 83 -1.27 -5.48 -3.16
N PRO A 84 -0.24 -5.12 -2.36
CA PRO A 84 0.05 -5.83 -1.13
C PRO A 84 -1.18 -5.97 -0.24
N ALA A 85 -1.21 -7.02 0.56
CA ALA A 85 -2.26 -7.31 1.52
C ALA A 85 -2.47 -6.13 2.47
N GLN A 86 -1.41 -5.42 2.86
CA GLN A 86 -1.54 -4.22 3.68
C GLN A 86 -2.33 -3.11 2.97
N CYS A 87 -2.06 -2.85 1.69
CA CYS A 87 -2.82 -1.88 0.90
C CYS A 87 -4.27 -2.33 0.64
N ARG A 88 -4.51 -3.63 0.42
CA ARG A 88 -5.85 -4.19 0.20
C ARG A 88 -6.73 -4.14 1.46
N ASN A 89 -6.11 -4.35 2.62
CA ASN A 89 -6.80 -4.39 3.91
C ASN A 89 -6.80 -3.03 4.64
N PHE A 90 -6.26 -1.98 4.01
CA PHE A 90 -6.30 -0.65 4.56
C PHE A 90 -7.73 -0.07 4.46
N PRO A 91 -8.24 0.63 5.49
CA PRO A 91 -7.60 0.98 6.77
C PRO A 91 -7.84 -0.04 7.89
N ILE A 92 -8.62 -1.10 7.63
CA ILE A 92 -9.17 -2.01 8.65
C ILE A 92 -8.06 -2.67 9.49
N ARG A 93 -6.97 -3.11 8.86
CA ARG A 93 -5.86 -3.81 9.54
C ARG A 93 -4.69 -2.90 9.91
N TRP A 94 -4.70 -1.64 9.48
CA TRP A 94 -3.62 -0.69 9.75
C TRP A 94 -4.06 0.27 10.85
N LYS A 95 -3.79 -0.11 12.11
CA LYS A 95 -4.01 0.75 13.27
C LYS A 95 -2.68 1.41 13.63
N SER A 96 -2.51 2.69 13.29
CA SER A 96 -1.50 3.52 13.94
C SER A 96 -2.12 4.06 15.23
N ASP A 97 -1.46 3.84 16.37
CA ASP A 97 -1.99 4.21 17.70
C ASP A 97 -2.11 5.74 17.92
N SER A 98 -1.55 6.56 17.02
CA SER A 98 -1.47 8.02 17.21
C SER A 98 -2.49 8.84 16.44
N GLU A 99 -3.01 8.37 15.29
CA GLU A 99 -3.91 9.17 14.45
C GLU A 99 -4.99 8.31 13.79
N LYS A 100 -6.25 8.77 13.90
CA LYS A 100 -7.38 8.17 13.20
C LYS A 100 -7.31 8.56 11.73
N PHE A 101 -6.75 7.70 10.89
CA PHE A 101 -6.86 7.87 9.44
C PHE A 101 -8.34 7.92 9.04
N GLN A 102 -8.76 9.03 8.43
CA GLN A 102 -10.12 9.21 7.97
C GLN A 102 -10.22 8.93 6.48
N CYS A 103 -10.36 7.66 6.11
CA CYS A 103 -10.53 7.30 4.71
C CYS A 103 -11.86 7.82 4.15
N GLY A 104 -11.83 8.55 3.04
CA GLY A 104 -13.05 8.92 2.31
C GLY A 104 -13.92 7.69 1.98
N ALA A 105 -13.30 6.57 1.60
CA ALA A 105 -14.03 5.32 1.33
C ALA A 105 -14.75 4.76 2.56
N GLN A 106 -14.20 4.92 3.77
CA GLN A 106 -14.88 4.53 5.00
C GLN A 106 -16.00 5.49 5.37
N LYS A 107 -15.83 6.80 5.12
CA LYS A 107 -16.88 7.81 5.34
C LYS A 107 -18.08 7.61 4.40
N HIS A 108 -17.83 7.12 3.19
CA HIS A 108 -18.85 6.85 2.18
C HIS A 108 -19.36 5.39 2.19
N ALA A 109 -18.89 4.54 3.11
CA ALA A 109 -19.26 3.12 3.18
C ALA A 109 -20.67 2.85 3.74
N CYS A 110 -21.52 3.87 3.93
CA CYS A 110 -22.93 3.67 4.30
C CYS A 110 -23.78 4.84 3.81
N LYS A 111 -24.41 4.66 2.65
CA LYS A 111 -25.83 4.98 2.46
C LYS A 111 -26.52 3.70 2.03
#